data_AF-A0A2A5HQ87-F1
#
_entry.id   AF-A0A2A5HQ87-F1
#
_cell.length_a   1.000
_cell.length_b   1.000
_cell.length_c   1.000
_cell.angle_alpha   90.00
_cell.angle_beta   90.00
_cell.angle_gamma   90.00
#
_symmetry.space_group_name_H-M   'P 1'
#
loop_
_entity.id
_entity.type
_entity.pdbx_description
1 polymer ?
#
loop_
_entity_poly.entity_id
_entity_poly.type
_entity_poly.pdbx_seq_one_letter_code
_entity_poly.pdbx_strand_id
1 'polypeptide(L)'
;MSTEIKILLLSCLKQTPEVVARIAHIDEIKFQTDQNLIFTIAGLHQLYSQTYSQEQPCTYAEFRTQLYNGTLNQELAEHGLKVDIHHSTQKVDTSWYRLGTLD
;
A
#
# COMPACT_ATOMS: atom_id res chain seq x y z
N MET A 1 -9.00 -10.15 -3.85
CA MET A 1 -8.22 -9.55 -2.75
C MET A 1 -6.79 -9.13 -3.11
N SER A 2 -5.83 -9.98 -3.54
CA SER A 2 -4.52 -9.45 -4.04
C SER A 2 -4.66 -8.40 -5.14
N THR A 3 -5.63 -8.61 -6.05
CA THR A 3 -5.98 -7.66 -7.10
C THR A 3 -6.48 -6.31 -6.55
N GLU A 4 -7.18 -6.28 -5.42
CA GLU A 4 -7.72 -5.05 -4.82
C GLU A 4 -6.60 -4.21 -4.20
N ILE A 5 -5.64 -4.85 -3.51
CA ILE A 5 -4.45 -4.17 -2.99
C ILE A 5 -3.65 -3.56 -4.14
N LYS A 6 -3.46 -4.31 -5.24
CA LYS A 6 -2.82 -3.78 -6.45
C LYS A 6 -3.57 -2.57 -7.00
N ILE A 7 -4.89 -2.67 -7.20
CA ILE A 7 -5.71 -1.57 -7.73
C ILE A 7 -5.62 -0.35 -6.82
N LEU A 8 -5.62 -0.54 -5.50
CA LEU A 8 -5.44 0.53 -4.53
C LEU A 8 -4.10 1.24 -4.71
N LEU A 9 -3.00 0.49 -4.78
CA LEU A 9 -1.65 1.03 -4.96
C LEU A 9 -1.51 1.77 -6.29
N LEU A 10 -2.04 1.21 -7.39
CA LEU A 10 -2.07 1.88 -8.69
C LEU A 10 -2.91 3.16 -8.67
N SER A 11 -4.00 3.16 -7.92
CA SER A 11 -4.85 4.35 -7.73
C SER A 11 -4.16 5.42 -6.89
N CYS A 12 -3.31 5.02 -5.94
CA CYS A 12 -2.49 5.95 -5.16
C CYS A 12 -1.55 6.78 -6.05
N LEU A 13 -0.94 6.16 -7.06
CA LEU A 13 -0.04 6.85 -7.98
C LEU A 13 -0.75 7.85 -8.89
N LYS A 14 -2.07 7.72 -9.09
CA LYS A 14 -2.86 8.71 -9.83
C LYS A 14 -3.09 10.00 -9.02
N GLN A 15 -2.84 9.96 -7.71
CA GLN A 15 -3.00 11.11 -6.80
C GLN A 15 -4.30 11.88 -7.02
N THR A 16 -5.42 11.16 -7.19
CA THR A 16 -6.72 11.83 -7.29
C THR A 16 -7.01 12.60 -5.99
N PRO A 17 -7.75 13.72 -6.04
CA PRO A 17 -8.01 14.55 -4.85
C PRO A 17 -8.60 13.76 -3.68
N GLU A 18 -9.47 12.78 -3.97
CA GLU A 18 -10.06 11.89 -2.98
C GLU A 18 -9.02 11.01 -2.28
N VAL A 19 -8.11 10.41 -3.05
CA VAL A 19 -7.04 9.55 -2.51
C VAL A 19 -6.07 10.38 -1.68
N VAL A 20 -5.68 11.56 -2.17
CA VAL A 20 -4.78 12.47 -1.44
C VAL A 20 -5.41 12.91 -0.12
N ALA A 21 -6.70 13.27 -0.13
CA ALA A 21 -7.43 13.63 1.08
C ALA A 21 -7.46 12.47 2.09
N ARG A 22 -7.68 11.24 1.63
CA ARG A 22 -7.73 10.06 2.51
C ARG A 22 -6.36 9.73 3.11
N ILE A 23 -5.30 9.81 2.31
CA ILE A 23 -3.92 9.62 2.78
C ILE A 23 -3.51 10.71 3.77
N ALA A 24 -3.94 11.96 3.56
CA ALA A 24 -3.66 13.06 4.48
C ALA A 24 -4.23 12.86 5.90
N HIS A 25 -5.19 11.96 6.07
CA HIS A 25 -5.77 11.59 7.37
C HIS A 25 -5.13 10.36 8.02
N ILE A 26 -4.06 9.81 7.44
CA ILE A 26 -3.39 8.61 7.92
C ILE A 26 -1.90 8.90 8.10
N ASP A 27 -1.44 9.01 9.34
CA ASP A 27 -0.03 9.36 9.66
C ASP A 27 1.00 8.35 9.11
N GLU A 28 0.58 7.09 8.94
CA GLU A 28 1.43 5.98 8.56
C GLU A 28 1.57 5.77 7.04
N ILE A 29 1.11 6.73 6.23
CA ILE A 29 1.20 6.70 4.77
C ILE A 29 1.37 8.12 4.22
N LYS A 30 2.28 8.29 3.27
CA LYS A 30 2.58 9.60 2.68
C LYS A 30 3.16 9.48 1.29
N PHE A 31 2.88 10.48 0.47
CA PHE A 31 3.59 10.67 -0.79
C PHE A 31 4.96 11.28 -0.51
N GLN A 32 6.02 10.66 -1.03
CA GLN A 32 7.37 11.25 -1.03
C GLN A 32 7.60 12.06 -2.30
N THR A 33 7.15 11.56 -3.44
CA THR A 33 7.15 12.25 -4.75
C THR A 33 5.94 11.77 -5.55
N ASP A 34 5.74 12.32 -6.76
CA ASP A 34 4.60 11.97 -7.60
C ASP A 34 4.50 10.48 -7.99
N GLN A 35 5.61 9.75 -7.86
CA GLN A 35 5.72 8.34 -8.22
C GLN A 35 6.19 7.48 -7.03
N ASN A 36 6.26 8.05 -5.83
CA ASN A 36 6.71 7.34 -4.64
C ASN A 36 5.73 7.51 -3.49
N LEU A 37 5.15 6.39 -3.07
CA LEU A 37 4.31 6.30 -1.88
C LEU A 37 5.07 5.54 -0.80
N ILE A 38 5.25 6.15 0.37
CA ILE A 38 5.83 5.51 1.54
C ILE A 38 4.70 5.16 2.51
N PHE A 39 4.67 3.93 3.01
CA PHE A 39 3.65 3.47 3.92
C PHE A 39 4.15 2.42 4.90
N THR A 40 3.53 2.30 6.07
CA THR A 40 3.58 1.08 6.89
C THR A 40 2.47 0.13 6.44
N ILE A 41 2.57 -1.15 6.78
CA ILE A 41 1.51 -2.13 6.49
C ILE A 41 0.20 -1.71 7.19
N ALA A 42 0.29 -1.13 8.40
CA ALA A 42 -0.86 -0.62 9.14
C ALA A 42 -1.52 0.56 8.42
N GLY A 43 -0.74 1.54 7.96
CA GLY A 43 -1.27 2.67 7.19
C GLY A 43 -1.95 2.24 5.89
N LEU A 44 -1.36 1.28 5.16
CA LEU A 44 -1.97 0.73 3.96
C LEU A 44 -3.24 -0.06 4.26
N HIS A 45 -3.28 -0.82 5.36
CA HIS A 45 -4.47 -1.55 5.81
C HIS A 45 -5.61 -0.58 6.18
N GLN A 46 -5.32 0.52 6.89
CA GLN A 46 -6.31 1.56 7.18
C GLN A 46 -6.88 2.17 5.90
N LEU A 47 -6.02 2.50 4.93
CA LEU A 47 -6.46 3.01 3.63
C LEU A 47 -7.31 1.98 2.88
N TYR A 48 -6.92 0.71 2.89
CA TYR A 48 -7.69 -0.38 2.30
C TYR A 48 -9.07 -0.48 2.94
N SER A 49 -9.14 -0.46 4.27
CA SER A 49 -10.39 -0.57 5.00
C SER A 49 -11.33 0.59 4.72
N GLN A 50 -10.83 1.82 4.68
CA GLN A 50 -11.63 2.98 4.29
C GLN A 50 -12.12 2.91 2.83
N THR A 51 -11.46 2.15 1.94
CA THR A 51 -11.83 2.06 0.52
C THR A 51 -12.82 0.94 0.26
N TYR A 52 -12.63 -0.23 0.89
CA TYR A 52 -13.30 -1.47 0.52
C TYR A 52 -14.09 -2.13 1.67
N SER A 53 -13.90 -1.75 2.94
CA SER A 53 -14.51 -2.46 4.09
C SER A 53 -15.99 -2.17 4.35
N GLN A 54 -16.74 -1.68 3.37
CA GLN A 54 -18.21 -1.62 3.49
C GLN A 54 -18.84 -3.02 3.40
N GLU A 55 -18.22 -3.97 2.67
CA GLU A 55 -18.85 -5.28 2.38
C GLU A 55 -18.17 -6.47 3.07
N GLN A 56 -16.84 -6.46 3.26
CA GLN A 56 -16.11 -7.49 4.00
C GLN A 56 -14.92 -6.89 4.78
N PRO A 57 -14.93 -6.92 6.13
CA PRO A 57 -13.80 -6.45 6.91
C PRO A 57 -12.64 -7.43 6.77
N CYS A 58 -11.53 -6.99 6.17
CA CYS A 58 -10.28 -7.75 6.15
C CYS A 58 -9.50 -7.43 7.43
N THR A 59 -9.13 -8.45 8.21
CA THR A 59 -8.33 -8.22 9.41
C THR A 59 -6.89 -7.87 9.05
N TYR A 60 -6.18 -7.17 9.94
CA TYR A 60 -4.77 -6.82 9.73
C TYR A 60 -3.89 -8.06 9.50
N ALA A 61 -4.16 -9.16 10.21
CA ALA A 61 -3.42 -10.42 10.06
C ALA A 61 -3.63 -11.07 8.68
N GLU A 62 -4.86 -11.06 8.16
CA GLU A 62 -5.16 -11.55 6.81
C GLU A 62 -4.56 -10.63 5.75
N PHE A 63 -4.66 -9.32 5.92
CA PHE A 63 -4.08 -8.33 5.02
C PHE A 63 -2.57 -8.51 4.90
N ARG A 64 -1.89 -8.64 6.05
CA ARG A 64 -0.45 -8.89 6.10
C ARG A 64 -0.10 -10.22 5.42
N THR A 65 -0.80 -11.29 5.73
CA THR A 65 -0.60 -12.60 5.10
C THR A 65 -0.70 -12.52 3.58
N GLN A 66 -1.68 -11.77 3.05
CA GLN A 66 -1.88 -11.59 1.61
C GLN A 66 -0.77 -10.74 0.97
N LEU A 67 -0.32 -9.68 1.64
CA LEU A 67 0.79 -8.85 1.15
C LEU A 67 2.08 -9.68 0.99
N TYR A 68 2.33 -10.62 1.90
CA TYR A 68 3.54 -11.46 1.92
C TYR A 68 3.44 -12.75 1.10
N ASN A 69 2.28 -13.40 1.09
CA ASN A 69 2.04 -14.57 0.24
C ASN A 69 1.74 -14.18 -1.21
N GLY A 70 1.60 -12.89 -1.50
CA GLY A 70 1.09 -12.39 -2.75
C GLY A 70 2.16 -12.32 -3.84
N THR A 71 1.72 -12.67 -5.04
CA THR A 71 2.28 -12.25 -6.34
C THR A 71 2.32 -10.73 -6.53
N LEU A 72 2.11 -9.92 -5.49
CA LEU A 72 1.91 -8.47 -5.57
C LEU A 72 3.06 -7.77 -6.31
N ASN A 73 4.31 -8.06 -5.95
CA ASN A 73 5.45 -7.47 -6.66
C ASN A 73 5.60 -8.01 -8.09
N GLN A 74 5.16 -9.24 -8.37
CA GLN A 74 5.12 -9.76 -9.74
C GLN A 74 4.06 -9.04 -10.57
N GLU A 75 2.87 -8.82 -10.01
CA GLU A 75 1.79 -8.09 -10.67
C GLU A 75 2.10 -6.59 -10.82
N LEU A 76 2.78 -5.97 -9.84
CA LEU A 76 3.24 -4.59 -9.95
C LEU A 76 4.36 -4.45 -10.99
N ALA A 77 5.20 -5.47 -11.15
CA ALA A 77 6.26 -5.46 -12.16
C ALA A 77 5.69 -5.40 -13.59
N GLU A 78 4.51 -5.97 -13.85
CA GLU A 78 3.79 -5.80 -15.13
C GLU A 78 3.45 -4.33 -15.43
N HIS A 79 3.39 -3.50 -14.40
CA HIS A 79 3.17 -2.05 -14.49
C HIS A 79 4.46 -1.23 -14.32
N GLY A 80 5.64 -1.87 -14.30
CA GLY A 80 6.91 -1.19 -14.07
C GLY A 80 7.04 -0.62 -12.65
N LEU A 81 6.37 -1.24 -11.66
CA LEU A 81 6.34 -0.80 -10.27
C LEU A 81 6.80 -1.92 -9.34
N LYS A 82 7.20 -1.56 -8.13
CA LYS A 82 7.51 -2.50 -7.05
C LYS A 82 7.30 -1.89 -5.68
N VAL A 83 7.08 -2.75 -4.69
CA VAL A 83 7.16 -2.43 -3.27
C VAL A 83 8.49 -2.93 -2.71
N ASP A 84 9.31 -2.01 -2.23
CA ASP A 84 10.57 -2.29 -1.53
C ASP A 84 10.51 -1.83 -0.07
N ILE A 85 11.46 -2.29 0.74
CA ILE A 85 11.65 -1.77 2.10
C ILE A 85 12.32 -0.38 2.01
N HIS A 86 11.67 0.63 2.54
CA HIS A 86 12.20 2.00 2.66
C HIS A 86 13.06 2.18 3.92
N HIS A 87 12.53 1.73 5.06
CA HIS A 87 13.24 1.78 6.34
C HIS A 87 12.85 0.57 7.20
N SER A 88 13.82 -0.28 7.52
CA SER A 88 13.61 -1.45 8.37
C SER A 88 13.92 -1.12 9.83
N THR A 89 12.96 -1.41 10.71
CA THR A 89 13.13 -1.30 12.16
C THR A 89 13.35 -2.67 12.81
N GLN A 90 13.74 -3.68 12.03
CA GLN A 90 13.84 -5.11 12.40
C GLN A 90 12.51 -5.79 12.75
N LYS A 91 11.42 -5.03 12.92
CA LYS A 91 10.05 -5.54 13.03
C LYS A 91 9.25 -5.14 11.79
N VAL A 92 8.60 -6.11 11.18
CA VAL A 92 7.77 -5.93 9.97
C VAL A 92 6.68 -4.87 10.18
N ASP A 93 6.01 -4.91 11.32
CA ASP A 93 4.86 -4.04 11.62
C ASP A 93 5.26 -2.56 11.81
N THR A 94 6.53 -2.28 12.05
CA THR A 94 7.07 -0.91 12.19
C THR A 94 8.04 -0.55 11.07
N SER A 95 8.13 -1.38 10.03
CA SER A 95 8.94 -1.09 8.87
C SER A 95 8.15 -0.23 7.89
N TRP A 96 8.86 0.70 7.25
CA TRP A 96 8.31 1.51 6.18
C TRP A 96 8.66 0.88 4.85
N TYR A 97 7.67 0.82 3.98
CA TYR A 97 7.74 0.30 2.62
C TYR A 97 7.59 1.46 1.65
N ARG A 98 8.13 1.30 0.45
CA ARG A 98 8.01 2.25 -0.65
C ARG A 98 7.43 1.54 -1.86
N LEU A 99 6.30 2.02 -2.36
CA LEU A 99 5.87 1.77 -3.73
C LEU A 99 6.56 2.80 -4.64
N GLY A 100 7.27 2.32 -5.65
CA GLY A 100 7.93 3.15 -6.65
C GLY A 100 8.16 2.40 -7.96
N THR A 101 8.84 3.03 -8.90
CA THR A 101 9.20 2.41 -10.17
C THR A 101 10.14 1.22 -9.97
N LEU A 102 9.95 0.20 -10.81
CA LEU A 102 10.91 -0.87 -11.02
C LEU A 102 12.11 -0.24 -11.73
N ASP A 103 13.15 0.06 -10.95
CA ASP A 103 14.43 0.60 -11.41
C ASP A 103 15.03 -0.23 -12.56
#